data_AF-A0A8I0D8A2-F1
#
_entry.id   AF-A0A8I0D8A2-F1
#
_cell.length_a   1.000
_cell.length_b   1.000
_cell.length_c   1.000
_cell.angle_alpha   90.00
_cell.angle_beta   90.00
_cell.angle_gamma   90.00
#
_symmetry.space_group_name_H-M   'P 1'
#
loop_
_entity.id
_entity.type
_entity.pdbx_description
1 polymer ?
#
loop_
_entity_poly.entity_id
_entity_poly.type
_entity_poly.pdbx_seq_one_letter_code
_entity_poly.pdbx_strand_id
1 'polypeptide(L)'
;FAHLLDKPALFTILRGQRPMRYVHGLISAFSQGDTGNCRTRYQAVIEPKLARAGLRSNWRIFQQQSVPQILETLFKAQRITDFELGHSFPHAPREFCVQAGETDLAFITRLAAEEGFIYRFVHSAKGHRLL
;
A
#
# COMPACT_ATOMS: atom_id res chain seq x y z
N PHE A 1 -10.55 21.08 0.23
CA PHE A 1 -9.63 19.95 0.52
C PHE A 1 -9.85 18.72 -0.35
N ALA A 2 -11.06 18.45 -0.88
CA ALA A 2 -11.34 17.25 -1.68
C ALA A 2 -10.40 17.03 -2.88
N HIS A 3 -9.89 18.09 -3.51
CA HIS A 3 -8.96 17.99 -4.64
C HIS A 3 -7.57 17.42 -4.29
N LEU A 4 -7.19 17.44 -3.00
CA LEU A 4 -5.92 16.91 -2.52
C LEU A 4 -6.01 15.43 -2.13
N LEU A 5 -7.22 14.95 -1.80
CA LEU A 5 -7.44 13.58 -1.41
C LEU A 5 -7.09 12.64 -2.56
N ASP A 6 -6.44 11.53 -2.25
CA ASP A 6 -6.04 10.51 -3.21
C ASP A 6 -5.02 10.97 -4.28
N LYS A 7 -4.42 12.16 -4.09
CA LYS A 7 -3.32 12.64 -4.93
C LYS A 7 -1.98 12.15 -4.42
N PRO A 8 -0.99 11.95 -5.32
CA PRO A 8 0.36 11.61 -4.92
C PRO A 8 1.00 12.77 -4.15
N ALA A 9 1.71 12.42 -3.08
CA ALA A 9 2.50 13.35 -2.28
C ALA A 9 3.91 12.80 -2.10
N LEU A 10 4.88 13.71 -2.11
CA LEU A 10 6.30 13.42 -1.92
C LEU A 10 6.82 14.26 -0.76
N PHE A 11 7.27 13.58 0.29
CA PHE A 11 8.01 14.20 1.38
C PHE A 11 9.50 13.86 1.23
N THR A 12 10.34 14.89 1.17
CA THR A 12 11.78 14.74 0.97
C THR A 12 12.50 15.14 2.25
N ILE A 13 13.28 14.21 2.79
CA ILE A 13 14.18 14.47 3.91
C ILE A 13 15.50 14.97 3.33
N LEU A 14 15.84 16.21 3.62
CA LEU A 14 17.04 16.88 3.14
C LEU A 14 18.11 16.91 4.25
N ARG A 15 19.38 16.78 3.87
CA ARG A 15 20.53 17.14 4.69
C ARG A 15 21.31 18.24 3.96
N GLY A 16 21.16 19.48 4.42
CA GLY A 16 21.57 20.66 3.65
C GLY A 16 20.76 20.75 2.35
N GLN A 17 21.45 20.85 1.21
CA GLN A 17 20.82 20.88 -0.12
C GLN A 17 20.71 19.49 -0.78
N ARG A 18 21.10 18.40 -0.10
CA ARG A 18 21.10 17.05 -0.67
C ARG A 18 19.89 16.23 -0.17
N PRO A 19 19.11 15.61 -1.07
CA PRO A 19 18.04 14.68 -0.68
C PRO A 19 18.63 13.38 -0.13
N MET A 20 18.30 13.06 1.12
CA MET A 20 18.72 11.85 1.81
C MET A 20 17.73 10.70 1.64
N ARG A 21 16.43 11.02 1.67
CA ARG A 21 15.36 10.03 1.60
C ARG A 21 14.10 10.65 1.03
N TYR A 22 13.39 9.85 0.25
CA TYR A 22 12.05 10.15 -0.23
C TYR A 22 11.03 9.34 0.54
N VAL A 23 9.87 9.93 0.79
CA VAL A 23 8.67 9.26 1.28
C VAL A 23 7.56 9.64 0.32
N HIS A 24 7.30 8.76 -0.63
CA HIS A 24 6.25 8.92 -1.62
C HIS A 24 5.03 8.10 -1.22
N GLY A 25 3.83 8.70 -1.29
CA GLY A 25 2.57 8.01 -1.05
C GLY A 25 1.39 8.75 -1.65
N LEU A 26 0.19 8.45 -1.17
CA LEU A 26 -1.06 9.11 -1.48
C LEU A 26 -1.59 9.79 -0.22
N ILE A 27 -2.26 10.92 -0.38
CA ILE A 27 -2.90 11.61 0.74
C ILE A 27 -4.21 10.90 1.07
N SER A 28 -4.26 10.21 2.21
CA SER A 28 -5.45 9.50 2.69
C SER A 28 -6.32 10.33 3.62
N ALA A 29 -5.73 11.31 4.30
CA ALA A 29 -6.46 12.30 5.10
C ALA A 29 -5.78 13.66 5.01
N PHE A 30 -6.58 14.72 4.99
CA PHE A 30 -6.09 16.10 5.02
C PHE A 30 -7.05 16.96 5.84
N SER A 31 -6.54 17.61 6.87
CA SER A 31 -7.31 18.50 7.74
C SER A 31 -6.59 19.82 7.96
N GLN A 32 -7.38 20.88 8.11
CA GLN A 32 -6.94 22.16 8.61
C GLN A 32 -7.13 22.16 10.13
N GLY A 33 -6.06 22.45 10.87
CA GLY A 33 -6.10 22.70 12.30
C GLY A 33 -6.28 24.20 12.59
N ASP A 34 -5.74 24.64 13.72
CA ASP A 34 -5.93 26.02 14.16
C ASP A 34 -5.31 27.05 13.20
N THR A 35 -6.05 28.12 12.98
CA THR A 35 -5.56 29.33 12.32
C THR A 35 -5.17 30.33 13.40
N GLY A 36 -3.87 30.47 13.65
CA GLY A 36 -3.35 31.53 14.51
C GLY A 36 -3.21 32.85 13.75
N ASN A 37 -2.75 33.90 14.44
CA ASN A 37 -2.67 35.26 13.88
C ASN A 37 -1.78 35.38 12.63
N CYS A 38 -0.78 34.50 12.45
CA CYS A 38 0.16 34.59 11.32
C CYS A 38 0.26 33.31 10.48
N ARG A 39 -0.20 32.16 10.99
CA ARG A 39 -0.04 30.86 10.32
C ARG A 39 -1.22 29.95 10.63
N THR A 40 -1.61 29.17 9.63
CA THR A 40 -2.58 28.08 9.75
C THR A 40 -1.86 26.75 9.78
N ARG A 41 -2.21 25.88 10.73
CA ARG A 41 -1.69 24.51 10.80
C ARG A 41 -2.48 23.60 9.87
N TYR A 42 -1.78 22.76 9.12
CA TYR A 42 -2.38 21.68 8.33
C TYR A 42 -1.81 20.34 8.76
N GLN A 43 -2.62 19.29 8.65
CA GLN A 43 -2.21 17.92 8.88
C GLN A 43 -2.58 17.08 7.65
N ALA A 44 -1.64 16.29 7.17
CA ALA A 44 -1.83 15.35 6.08
C ALA A 44 -1.32 13.98 6.51
N VAL A 45 -2.08 12.92 6.18
CA VAL A 45 -1.66 11.54 6.33
C VAL A 45 -1.29 11.01 4.95
N ILE A 46 -0.06 10.54 4.81
CA ILE A 46 0.50 10.03 3.55
C ILE A 46 0.74 8.52 3.71
N GLU A 47 0.10 7.73 2.87
CA GLU A 47 0.14 6.27 2.93
C GLU A 47 0.53 5.65 1.58
N PRO A 48 1.11 4.44 1.56
CA PRO A 48 1.38 3.75 0.30
C PRO A 48 0.08 3.36 -0.43
N LYS A 49 0.17 3.09 -1.74
CA LYS A 49 -0.95 2.62 -2.56
C LYS A 49 -1.66 1.40 -1.94
N LEU A 50 -0.90 0.53 -1.28
CA LEU A 50 -1.41 -0.66 -0.60
C LEU A 50 -2.45 -0.35 0.50
N ALA A 51 -2.36 0.80 1.17
CA ALA A 51 -3.30 1.17 2.23
C ALA A 51 -4.76 1.25 1.75
N ARG A 52 -4.99 1.53 0.47
CA ARG A 52 -6.33 1.50 -0.14
C ARG A 52 -7.01 0.13 -0.05
N ALA A 53 -6.23 -0.95 -0.03
CA ALA A 53 -6.76 -2.30 0.16
C ALA A 53 -7.45 -2.48 1.52
N GLY A 54 -7.17 -1.61 2.50
CA GLY A 54 -7.83 -1.59 3.80
C GLY A 54 -9.23 -0.96 3.77
N LEU A 55 -9.58 -0.24 2.70
CA LEU A 55 -10.87 0.47 2.57
C LEU A 55 -11.96 -0.38 1.88
N ARG A 56 -11.62 -1.62 1.48
CA ARG A 56 -12.53 -2.52 0.77
C ARG A 56 -12.50 -3.91 1.38
N SER A 57 -13.67 -4.42 1.74
CA SER A 57 -13.91 -5.82 2.11
C SER A 57 -14.56 -6.57 0.95
N ASN A 58 -14.27 -7.87 0.83
CA ASN A 58 -14.87 -8.71 -0.21
C ASN A 58 -15.13 -10.14 0.28
N TRP A 59 -15.93 -10.86 -0.50
CA TRP A 59 -16.12 -12.31 -0.42
C TRP A 59 -15.66 -12.92 -1.73
N ARG A 60 -14.58 -13.72 -1.69
CA ARG A 60 -13.98 -14.30 -2.90
C ARG A 60 -13.45 -15.70 -2.63
N ILE A 61 -13.50 -16.54 -3.65
CA ILE A 61 -12.95 -17.89 -3.64
C ILE A 61 -11.84 -17.95 -4.69
N PHE A 62 -10.69 -18.48 -4.29
CA PHE A 62 -9.56 -18.79 -5.14
C PHE A 62 -9.37 -20.32 -5.13
N GLN A 63 -9.39 -20.93 -6.32
CA GLN A 63 -9.23 -22.37 -6.48
C GLN A 63 -8.00 -22.66 -7.33
N GLN A 64 -7.26 -23.70 -6.96
CA GLN A 64 -6.06 -24.17 -7.67
C GLN A 64 -5.05 -23.05 -7.96
N GLN A 65 -4.89 -22.12 -7.02
CA GLN A 65 -3.95 -20.99 -7.14
C GLN A 65 -2.96 -20.99 -5.99
N SER A 66 -1.70 -20.69 -6.28
CA SER A 66 -0.69 -20.47 -5.25
C SER A 66 -0.87 -19.10 -4.60
N VAL A 67 -0.36 -18.94 -3.37
CA VAL A 67 -0.45 -17.65 -2.67
C VAL A 67 0.16 -16.49 -3.46
N PRO A 68 1.34 -16.61 -4.09
CA PRO A 68 1.86 -15.57 -4.99
C PRO A 68 0.89 -15.16 -6.09
N GLN A 69 0.21 -16.12 -6.74
CA GLN A 69 -0.77 -15.84 -7.80
C GLN A 69 -1.99 -15.10 -7.25
N ILE A 70 -2.45 -15.48 -6.05
CA ILE A 70 -3.55 -14.80 -5.36
C ILE A 70 -3.14 -13.35 -5.04
N LEU A 71 -1.95 -13.15 -4.46
CA LEU A 71 -1.43 -11.82 -4.13
C LEU A 71 -1.30 -10.92 -5.37
N GLU A 72 -0.75 -11.44 -6.47
CA GLU A 72 -0.68 -10.71 -7.74
C GLU A 72 -2.06 -10.28 -8.25
N THR A 73 -3.05 -11.17 -8.16
CA THR A 73 -4.43 -10.89 -8.56
C THR A 73 -5.03 -9.77 -7.72
N LEU A 74 -4.80 -9.79 -6.41
CA LEU A 74 -5.26 -8.74 -5.49
C LEU A 74 -4.56 -7.40 -5.77
N PHE A 75 -3.25 -7.40 -6.00
CA PHE A 75 -2.50 -6.19 -6.35
C PHE A 75 -2.98 -5.57 -7.66
N LYS A 76 -3.22 -6.38 -8.70
CA LYS A 76 -3.80 -5.92 -9.98
C LYS A 76 -5.19 -5.34 -9.78
N ALA A 77 -6.05 -5.99 -8.99
CA ALA A 77 -7.39 -5.49 -8.68
C ALA A 77 -7.36 -4.14 -7.94
N GLN A 78 -6.34 -3.90 -7.13
CA GLN A 78 -6.10 -2.64 -6.41
C GLN A 78 -5.31 -1.60 -7.24
N ARG A 79 -5.03 -1.89 -8.52
CA ARG A 79 -4.24 -1.04 -9.44
C ARG A 79 -2.82 -0.75 -8.92
N ILE A 80 -2.24 -1.69 -8.17
CA ILE A 80 -0.85 -1.65 -7.75
C ILE A 80 -0.04 -2.30 -8.85
N THR A 81 0.57 -1.48 -9.70
CA THR A 81 1.40 -1.93 -10.84
C THR A 81 2.89 -2.01 -10.49
N ASP A 82 3.33 -1.21 -9.53
CA ASP A 82 4.73 -1.10 -9.11
C ASP A 82 4.96 -2.03 -7.91
N PHE A 83 5.00 -3.35 -8.17
CA PHE A 83 5.39 -4.34 -7.17
C PHE A 83 6.39 -5.34 -7.73
N GLU A 84 7.12 -5.98 -6.83
CA GLU A 84 8.04 -7.08 -7.12
C GLU A 84 7.82 -8.16 -6.08
N LEU A 85 7.51 -9.38 -6.50
CA LEU A 85 7.23 -10.50 -5.60
C LEU A 85 8.37 -11.51 -5.71
N GLY A 86 9.36 -11.38 -4.84
CA GLY A 86 10.50 -12.29 -4.76
C GLY A 86 10.20 -13.49 -3.85
N HIS A 87 10.36 -14.71 -4.37
CA HIS A 87 10.29 -15.94 -3.58
C HIS A 87 11.37 -16.91 -4.05
N SER A 88 12.05 -17.56 -3.11
CA SER A 88 13.14 -18.51 -3.42
C SER A 88 12.66 -19.93 -3.64
N PHE A 89 11.48 -20.27 -3.10
CA PHE A 89 10.90 -21.61 -3.17
C PHE A 89 9.55 -21.58 -3.89
N PRO A 90 9.19 -22.63 -4.63
CA PRO A 90 7.87 -22.72 -5.24
C PRO A 90 6.81 -22.87 -4.14
N HIS A 91 5.72 -22.12 -4.28
CA HIS A 91 4.55 -22.21 -3.40
C HIS A 91 3.50 -23.13 -4.04
N ALA A 92 3.12 -24.19 -3.33
CA ALA A 92 2.13 -25.14 -3.84
C ALA A 92 0.77 -24.45 -4.07
N PRO A 93 0.08 -24.75 -5.18
CA PRO A 93 -1.29 -24.28 -5.39
C PRO A 93 -2.20 -24.80 -4.27
N ARG A 94 -3.01 -23.90 -3.71
CA ARG A 94 -4.05 -24.27 -2.75
C ARG A 94 -5.26 -24.78 -3.52
N GLU A 95 -5.81 -25.91 -3.11
CA GLU A 95 -7.05 -26.46 -3.69
C GLU A 95 -8.19 -25.44 -3.54
N PHE A 96 -8.30 -24.85 -2.34
CA PHE A 96 -9.35 -23.90 -2.01
C PHE A 96 -8.85 -22.86 -1.01
N CYS A 97 -9.06 -21.57 -1.31
CA CYS A 97 -8.72 -20.45 -0.44
C CYS A 97 -9.82 -19.38 -0.50
N VAL A 98 -10.25 -18.88 0.66
CA VAL A 98 -11.37 -17.94 0.75
C VAL A 98 -10.94 -16.66 1.44
N GLN A 99 -11.40 -15.54 0.87
CA GLN A 99 -11.49 -14.25 1.55
C GLN A 99 -12.93 -14.11 2.06
N ALA A 100 -13.11 -14.12 3.38
CA ALA A 100 -14.44 -14.19 4.01
C ALA A 100 -14.79 -12.88 4.74
N GLY A 101 -15.19 -11.84 3.99
CA GLY A 101 -15.65 -10.57 4.56
C GLY A 101 -14.55 -9.70 5.18
N GLU A 102 -13.30 -10.18 5.24
CA GLU A 102 -12.12 -9.41 5.63
C GLU A 102 -11.73 -8.38 4.53
N THR A 103 -10.99 -7.34 4.93
CA THR A 103 -10.47 -6.35 3.98
C THR A 103 -9.43 -6.96 3.06
N ASP A 104 -9.28 -6.43 1.84
CA ASP A 104 -8.26 -6.91 0.91
C ASP A 104 -6.86 -6.81 1.55
N LEU A 105 -6.60 -5.76 2.35
CA LEU A 105 -5.35 -5.63 3.09
C LEU A 105 -5.18 -6.72 4.15
N ALA A 106 -6.20 -6.99 4.96
CA ALA A 106 -6.14 -8.03 5.98
C ALA A 106 -5.88 -9.42 5.35
N PHE A 107 -6.55 -9.71 4.23
CA PHE A 107 -6.36 -10.95 3.49
C PHE A 107 -4.95 -11.07 2.92
N ILE A 108 -4.42 -10.00 2.31
CA ILE A 108 -3.04 -9.94 1.83
C ILE A 108 -2.06 -10.19 2.97
N THR A 109 -2.22 -9.49 4.10
CA THR A 109 -1.34 -9.63 5.27
C THR A 109 -1.38 -11.04 5.85
N ARG A 110 -2.57 -11.64 5.94
CA ARG A 110 -2.75 -13.01 6.43
C ARG A 110 -2.05 -14.03 5.53
N LEU A 111 -2.32 -13.99 4.22
CA LEU A 111 -1.69 -14.90 3.26
C LEU A 111 -0.17 -14.72 3.19
N ALA A 112 0.30 -13.47 3.25
CA ALA A 112 1.72 -13.17 3.31
C ALA A 112 2.37 -13.81 4.54
N ALA A 113 1.77 -13.65 5.73
CA ALA A 113 2.29 -14.23 6.96
C ALA A 113 2.29 -15.76 6.97
N GLU A 114 1.26 -16.41 6.42
CA GLU A 114 1.17 -17.88 6.32
C GLU A 114 2.32 -18.49 5.51
N GLU A 115 2.78 -17.81 4.46
CA GLU A 115 3.85 -18.27 3.56
C GLU A 115 5.22 -17.63 3.87
N GLY A 116 5.30 -16.80 4.91
CA GLY A 116 6.55 -16.14 5.33
C GLY A 116 6.97 -14.93 4.46
N PHE A 117 6.05 -14.34 3.70
CA PHE A 117 6.29 -13.09 3.00
C PHE A 117 6.34 -11.90 3.97
N ILE A 118 7.32 -11.04 3.75
CA ILE A 118 7.46 -9.75 4.41
C ILE A 118 7.57 -8.71 3.31
N TYR A 119 6.82 -7.62 3.45
CA TYR A 119 6.84 -6.55 2.46
C TYR A 119 7.43 -5.25 3.00
N ARG A 120 8.00 -4.45 2.11
CA ARG A 120 8.51 -3.11 2.37
C ARG A 120 8.24 -2.18 1.19
N PHE A 121 8.39 -0.89 1.43
CA PHE A 121 8.22 0.14 0.39
C PHE A 121 9.55 0.78 0.04
N VAL A 122 9.90 0.75 -1.25
CA VAL A 122 11.04 1.50 -1.77
C VAL A 122 10.52 2.77 -2.41
N HIS A 123 10.90 3.91 -1.86
CA HIS A 123 10.46 5.22 -2.31
C HIS A 123 11.53 5.90 -3.17
N SER A 124 11.08 6.53 -4.24
CA SER A 124 11.87 7.37 -5.13
C SER A 124 11.17 8.72 -5.31
N ALA A 125 11.83 9.67 -5.98
CA ALA A 125 11.22 10.95 -6.33
C ALA A 125 9.98 10.81 -7.25
N LYS A 126 9.85 9.70 -7.99
CA LYS A 126 8.78 9.49 -8.97
C LYS A 126 7.62 8.61 -8.46
N GLY A 127 7.81 7.91 -7.35
CA GLY A 127 6.87 6.88 -6.92
C GLY A 127 7.41 6.01 -5.80
N HIS A 128 6.62 5.03 -5.40
CA HIS A 128 7.06 3.96 -4.52
C HIS A 128 6.70 2.61 -5.11
N ARG A 129 7.58 1.63 -4.87
CA ARG A 129 7.41 0.24 -5.25
C ARG A 129 7.19 -0.61 -3.99
N LEU A 130 6.24 -1.54 -4.06
CA LEU A 130 6.06 -2.60 -3.08
C LEU A 130 7.06 -3.73 -3.38
N LEU A 131 7.90 -4.09 -2.41
CA LEU A 131 8.81 -5.23 -2.48
C LEU A 131 8.44 -6.25 -1.43
#